data_AF-A0A0Q4X1M7-F1
#
_entry.id   AF-A0A0Q4X1M7-F1
#
_cell.length_a   1.000
_cell.length_b   1.000
_cell.length_c   1.000
_cell.angle_alpha   90.00
_cell.angle_beta   90.00
_cell.angle_gamma   90.00
#
_symmetry.space_group_name_H-M   'P 1'
#
loop_
_entity.id
_entity.type
_entity.pdbx_description
1 polymer ?
#
loop_
_entity_poly.entity_id
_entity_poly.type
_entity_poly.pdbx_seq_one_letter_code
_entity_poly.pdbx_strand_id
1 'polypeptide(L)'
;MSGRGAPLRGRGPAARVGEIVETVDVSLTFDDNRLASLVFGQYDQNVAHIERRLAVTATALGNHLVVKGPPDAAEKARKVFERLYARVKASGTALTLGDVDGAIQETTLQGNLFPSAEVSAEPDRPHFDQIATRKRGAVRARNAAQDTYIKLLRNHELVFAEGPAGTGKTWLAVGYAVSLLEQGHVERLILSRPAVEAGERLGFLPGDMREKVDPYLRPIYDALYDFMEARHVDRSLQTGVIEIAPLAFMRGRTLTNAVVLLDEAQNTTSMQMKMFLTRLGENSRMIITGDPSQVDLPPGQKSGLVEAVNILDGVEGIGRVTFRDVDVVRHDLVRRIVTAYETAAHGEGDADRSSMSRRRPLS
;
A
#
# COMPACT_ATOMS: atom_id res chain seq x y z
N MET A 1 67.37 20.38 -15.85
CA MET A 1 66.36 20.44 -16.92
C MET A 1 65.83 19.03 -17.17
N SER A 2 64.53 18.85 -16.93
CA SER A 2 63.56 17.98 -17.66
C SER A 2 64.05 16.65 -18.25
N GLY A 3 63.42 15.49 -18.07
CA GLY A 3 62.11 15.16 -17.51
C GLY A 3 61.53 13.94 -18.26
N ARG A 4 60.75 13.11 -17.55
CA ARG A 4 59.72 12.15 -18.03
C ARG A 4 60.28 10.92 -18.78
N GLY A 5 60.06 9.68 -18.36
CA GLY A 5 58.84 9.11 -17.78
C GLY A 5 58.22 8.18 -18.82
N ALA A 6 58.66 6.92 -18.84
CA ALA A 6 58.09 5.86 -19.69
C ALA A 6 56.79 5.32 -19.07
N PRO A 7 55.68 5.18 -19.82
CA PRO A 7 54.53 4.42 -19.35
C PRO A 7 54.51 3.03 -19.99
N LEU A 8 54.57 2.01 -19.13
CA LEU A 8 54.11 0.66 -19.40
C LEU A 8 52.58 0.71 -19.60
N ARG A 9 52.09 0.52 -20.83
CA ARG A 9 50.67 0.31 -21.10
C ARG A 9 50.31 -1.14 -20.80
N GLY A 10 49.74 -1.37 -19.62
CA GLY A 10 49.01 -2.60 -19.28
C GLY A 10 47.76 -2.73 -20.16
N ARG A 11 47.55 -3.93 -20.71
CA ARG A 11 46.30 -4.33 -21.38
C ARG A 11 45.18 -4.31 -20.35
N GLY A 12 44.29 -3.33 -20.45
CA GLY A 12 43.00 -3.34 -19.76
C GLY A 12 42.07 -4.42 -20.35
N PRO A 13 41.12 -4.94 -19.56
CA PRO A 13 40.18 -5.96 -20.02
C PRO A 13 39.30 -5.40 -21.14
N ALA A 14 39.08 -6.21 -22.17
CA ALA A 14 38.25 -5.89 -23.32
C ALA A 14 36.86 -5.43 -22.87
N ALA A 15 36.48 -4.21 -23.26
CA ALA A 15 35.14 -3.70 -23.11
C ALA A 15 34.16 -4.64 -23.84
N ARG A 16 33.14 -5.10 -23.11
CA ARG A 16 32.01 -5.82 -23.72
C ARG A 16 31.39 -4.91 -24.77
N VAL A 17 31.34 -5.40 -26.00
CA VAL A 17 30.63 -4.76 -27.12
C VAL A 17 29.20 -4.53 -26.65
N GLY A 18 28.80 -3.26 -26.56
CA GLY A 18 27.44 -2.89 -26.17
C GLY A 18 26.45 -3.43 -27.18
N GLU A 19 25.40 -4.10 -26.70
CA GLU A 19 24.20 -4.34 -27.50
C GLU A 19 23.75 -3.00 -28.08
N ILE A 20 23.68 -2.92 -29.41
CA ILE A 20 23.02 -1.81 -30.09
C ILE A 20 21.54 -2.00 -29.80
N VAL A 21 21.03 -1.34 -28.76
CA VAL A 21 19.60 -1.32 -28.48
C VAL A 21 18.94 -0.52 -29.59
N GLU A 22 18.22 -1.20 -30.47
CA GLU A 22 17.46 -0.59 -31.54
C GLU A 22 16.46 0.40 -30.92
N THR A 23 16.50 1.66 -31.33
CA THR A 23 15.63 2.73 -30.80
C THR A 23 14.61 3.12 -31.87
N VAL A 24 13.36 3.30 -31.47
CA VAL A 24 12.28 3.76 -32.34
C VAL A 24 11.76 5.12 -31.88
N ASP A 25 11.24 5.88 -32.84
CA ASP A 25 10.57 7.16 -32.61
C ASP A 25 9.06 6.96 -32.81
N VAL A 26 8.28 7.24 -31.78
CA VAL A 26 6.82 7.09 -31.74
C VAL A 26 6.18 8.47 -31.52
N SER A 27 5.39 8.93 -32.49
CA SER A 27 4.72 10.23 -32.41
C SER A 27 3.24 10.09 -32.07
N LEU A 28 2.77 10.86 -31.08
CA LEU A 28 1.37 11.01 -30.70
C LEU A 28 0.90 12.43 -31.03
N THR A 29 -0.35 12.54 -31.48
CA THR A 29 -1.04 13.83 -31.65
C THR A 29 -2.36 13.77 -30.90
N PHE A 30 -2.55 14.67 -29.95
CA PHE A 30 -3.78 14.81 -29.19
C PHE A 30 -4.73 15.79 -29.87
N ASP A 31 -6.04 15.59 -29.75
CA ASP A 31 -7.05 16.42 -30.43
C ASP A 31 -7.35 17.76 -29.75
N ASP A 32 -6.91 17.95 -28.51
CA ASP A 32 -7.09 19.18 -27.72
C ASP A 32 -5.81 19.55 -26.96
N ASN A 33 -5.24 20.72 -27.30
CA ASN A 33 -4.05 21.31 -26.66
C ASN A 33 -4.20 21.50 -25.15
N ARG A 34 -5.40 21.89 -24.67
CA ARG A 34 -5.66 22.14 -23.26
C ARG A 34 -5.61 20.85 -22.46
N LEU A 35 -6.22 19.79 -23.00
CA LEU A 35 -6.20 18.46 -22.37
C LEU A 35 -4.80 17.84 -22.43
N ALA A 36 -4.07 18.03 -23.54
CA ALA A 36 -2.69 17.57 -23.66
C ALA A 36 -1.79 18.22 -22.59
N SER A 37 -1.93 19.52 -22.34
CA SER A 37 -1.20 20.23 -21.28
C SER A 37 -1.50 19.66 -19.88
N LEU A 38 -2.75 19.27 -19.59
CA LEU A 38 -3.10 18.61 -18.34
C LEU A 38 -2.48 17.20 -18.21
N VAL A 39 -2.29 16.50 -19.33
CA VAL A 39 -1.58 15.21 -19.36
C VAL A 39 -0.10 15.37 -19.08
N PHE A 40 0.55 16.33 -19.72
CA PHE A 40 1.98 16.59 -19.54
C PHE A 40 2.31 17.14 -18.14
N GLY A 41 1.35 17.84 -17.53
CA GLY A 41 1.48 18.42 -16.21
C GLY A 41 2.24 19.75 -16.23
N GLN A 42 2.32 20.40 -15.07
CA GLN A 42 3.07 21.66 -14.96
C GLN A 42 4.55 21.40 -15.24
N TYR A 43 5.14 22.20 -16.14
CA TYR A 43 6.53 22.07 -16.56
C TYR A 43 6.92 20.64 -17.01
N ASP A 44 6.00 19.95 -17.68
CA ASP A 44 6.18 18.58 -18.19
C ASP A 44 6.53 17.54 -17.11
N GLN A 45 6.16 17.79 -15.86
CA GLN A 45 6.48 16.92 -14.72
C GLN A 45 6.02 15.46 -14.92
N ASN A 46 4.88 15.23 -15.60
CA ASN A 46 4.38 13.88 -15.84
C ASN A 46 5.16 13.20 -16.97
N VAL A 47 5.59 13.96 -17.97
CA VAL A 47 6.45 13.47 -19.05
C VAL A 47 7.78 12.99 -18.46
N ALA A 48 8.44 13.82 -17.66
CA ALA A 48 9.68 13.49 -16.97
C ALA A 48 9.54 12.31 -15.99
N HIS A 49 8.34 12.10 -15.42
CA HIS A 49 8.06 10.94 -14.59
C HIS A 49 7.97 9.65 -15.41
N ILE A 50 7.26 9.68 -16.53
CA ILE A 50 7.11 8.53 -17.44
C ILE A 50 8.45 8.15 -18.08
N GLU A 51 9.24 9.15 -18.52
CA GLU A 51 10.60 8.95 -19.06
C GLU A 51 11.48 8.14 -18.10
N ARG A 52 11.55 8.56 -16.83
CA ARG A 52 12.37 7.88 -15.82
C ARG A 52 11.89 6.47 -15.50
N ARG A 53 10.56 6.26 -15.48
CA ARG A 53 9.95 4.97 -15.11
C ARG A 53 10.04 3.94 -16.23
N LEU A 54 10.00 4.36 -17.49
CA LEU A 54 10.03 3.48 -18.66
C LEU A 54 11.36 3.49 -19.42
N ALA A 55 12.35 4.28 -18.97
CA ALA A 55 13.64 4.45 -19.62
C ALA A 55 13.51 4.89 -21.10
N VAL A 56 12.65 5.87 -21.34
CA VAL A 56 12.44 6.53 -22.65
C VAL A 56 12.75 8.01 -22.57
N THR A 57 12.89 8.66 -23.72
CA THR A 57 12.95 10.12 -23.85
C THR A 57 11.69 10.61 -24.56
N ALA A 58 11.06 11.68 -24.09
CA ALA A 58 9.82 12.21 -24.63
C ALA A 58 9.89 13.74 -24.75
N THR A 59 9.46 14.27 -25.88
CA THR A 59 9.44 15.72 -26.14
C THR A 59 8.03 16.15 -26.50
N ALA A 60 7.45 17.04 -25.69
CA ALA A 60 6.13 17.60 -25.90
C ALA A 60 6.22 18.98 -26.57
N LEU A 61 5.40 19.22 -27.60
CA LEU A 61 5.24 20.52 -28.24
C LEU A 61 3.76 20.73 -28.61
N GLY A 62 3.05 21.58 -27.86
CA GLY A 62 1.62 21.79 -28.05
C GLY A 62 0.81 20.53 -27.70
N ASN A 63 0.13 19.95 -28.68
CA ASN A 63 -0.58 18.67 -28.60
C ASN A 63 0.21 17.51 -29.22
N HIS A 64 1.45 17.75 -29.66
CA HIS A 64 2.29 16.71 -30.23
C HIS A 64 3.28 16.21 -29.18
N LEU A 65 3.45 14.90 -29.12
CA LEU A 65 4.40 14.24 -28.23
C LEU A 65 5.21 13.23 -29.03
N VAL A 66 6.54 13.33 -28.99
CA VAL A 66 7.45 12.38 -29.62
C VAL A 66 8.16 11.60 -28.53
N VAL A 67 8.03 10.28 -28.54
CA VAL A 67 8.70 9.37 -27.60
C VAL A 67 9.76 8.57 -28.34
N LYS A 68 10.97 8.50 -27.77
CA LYS A 68 12.13 7.79 -28.28
C LYS A 68 12.63 6.78 -27.26
N GLY A 69 12.94 5.56 -27.69
CA GLY A 69 13.50 4.53 -26.81
C GLY A 69 13.42 3.14 -27.43
N PRO A 70 13.71 2.08 -26.64
CA PRO A 70 13.52 0.70 -27.08
C PRO A 70 12.07 0.45 -27.53
N PRO A 71 11.80 -0.35 -28.58
CA PRO A 71 10.47 -0.58 -29.15
C PRO A 71 9.38 -0.83 -28.10
N ASP A 72 9.63 -1.77 -27.19
CA ASP A 72 8.67 -2.13 -26.15
C ASP A 72 8.42 -1.00 -25.14
N ALA A 73 9.47 -0.24 -24.82
CA ALA A 73 9.39 0.86 -23.86
C ALA A 73 8.68 2.08 -24.46
N ALA A 74 9.00 2.42 -25.72
CA ALA A 74 8.34 3.49 -26.47
C ALA A 74 6.85 3.20 -26.69
N GLU A 75 6.50 1.95 -27.02
CA GLU A 75 5.11 1.53 -27.19
C GLU A 75 4.34 1.51 -25.86
N LYS A 76 4.98 1.10 -24.76
CA LYS A 76 4.40 1.22 -23.40
C LYS A 76 4.15 2.69 -23.04
N ALA A 77 5.12 3.56 -23.30
CA ALA A 77 4.97 4.99 -23.04
C ALA A 77 3.83 5.59 -23.87
N ARG A 78 3.72 5.24 -25.16
CA ARG A 78 2.59 5.64 -26.03
C ARG A 78 1.25 5.29 -25.38
N LYS A 79 1.06 4.03 -25.00
CA LYS A 79 -0.17 3.54 -24.36
C LYS A 79 -0.48 4.27 -23.04
N VAL A 80 0.54 4.56 -22.24
CA VAL A 80 0.38 5.35 -21.01
C VAL A 80 -0.16 6.74 -21.32
N PHE A 81 0.46 7.46 -22.27
CA PHE A 81 0.02 8.81 -22.63
C PHE A 81 -1.40 8.85 -23.23
N GLU A 82 -1.74 7.89 -24.09
CA GLU A 82 -3.11 7.76 -24.65
C GLU A 82 -4.17 7.54 -23.54
N ARG A 83 -3.85 6.73 -22.53
CA ARG A 83 -4.76 6.49 -21.39
C ARG A 83 -4.93 7.70 -20.51
N LEU A 84 -3.82 8.38 -20.18
CA LEU A 84 -3.87 9.60 -19.39
C LEU A 84 -4.69 10.66 -20.12
N TYR A 85 -4.54 10.77 -21.44
CA TYR A 85 -5.33 11.66 -22.26
C TYR A 85 -6.83 11.30 -22.27
N ALA A 86 -7.16 10.03 -22.45
CA ALA A 86 -8.56 9.57 -22.36
C ALA A 86 -9.17 9.85 -20.98
N ARG A 87 -8.41 9.70 -19.90
CA ARG A 87 -8.85 10.00 -18.53
C ARG A 87 -9.15 11.49 -18.36
N VAL A 88 -8.23 12.36 -18.78
CA VAL A 88 -8.40 13.82 -18.73
C VAL A 88 -9.58 14.27 -19.59
N LYS A 89 -9.79 13.65 -20.76
CA LYS A 89 -10.93 13.93 -21.64
C LYS A 89 -12.28 13.55 -21.02
N ALA A 90 -12.31 12.47 -20.22
CA ALA A 90 -13.53 12.01 -19.55
C ALA A 90 -13.84 12.80 -18.26
N SER A 91 -12.84 13.17 -17.46
CA SER A 91 -13.05 13.81 -16.15
C SER A 91 -12.88 15.32 -16.14
N GLY A 92 -12.13 15.90 -17.09
CA GLY A 92 -11.82 17.32 -17.15
C GLY A 92 -10.91 17.85 -16.03
N THR A 93 -10.35 16.96 -15.20
CA THR A 93 -9.54 17.29 -14.02
C THR A 93 -8.05 17.07 -14.25
N ALA A 94 -7.22 17.80 -13.49
CA ALA A 94 -5.77 17.62 -13.51
C ALA A 94 -5.38 16.24 -12.93
N LEU A 95 -4.36 15.62 -13.53
CA LEU A 95 -3.82 14.33 -13.08
C LEU A 95 -2.93 14.50 -11.86
N THR A 96 -2.99 13.54 -10.94
CA THR A 96 -2.00 13.40 -9.87
C THR A 96 -0.86 12.47 -10.30
N LEU A 97 0.29 12.53 -9.64
CA LEU A 97 1.39 11.57 -9.90
C LEU A 97 0.94 10.11 -9.67
N GLY A 98 0.02 9.87 -8.75
CA GLY A 98 -0.57 8.54 -8.53
C GLY A 98 -1.39 8.03 -9.73
N ASP A 99 -2.03 8.92 -10.47
CA ASP A 99 -2.73 8.56 -11.71
C ASP A 99 -1.75 8.11 -12.79
N VAL A 100 -0.61 8.80 -12.89
CA VAL A 100 0.48 8.49 -13.84
C VAL A 100 1.10 7.14 -13.50
N ASP A 101 1.45 6.90 -12.23
CA ASP A 101 2.01 5.62 -11.80
C ASP A 101 1.05 4.44 -11.98
N GLY A 102 -0.25 4.66 -11.74
CA GLY A 102 -1.29 3.67 -12.01
C GLY A 102 -1.35 3.28 -13.49
N ALA A 103 -1.31 4.26 -14.40
CA ALA A 103 -1.32 4.02 -15.84
C ALA A 103 -0.06 3.25 -16.33
N ILE A 104 1.11 3.55 -15.76
CA ILE A 104 2.37 2.84 -16.04
C ILE A 104 2.28 1.38 -15.59
N GLN A 105 1.80 1.13 -14.37
CA GLN A 105 1.63 -0.22 -13.81
C GLN A 105 0.67 -1.05 -14.65
N GLU A 106 -0.50 -0.49 -14.98
CA GLU A 106 -1.53 -1.17 -15.77
C GLU A 106 -1.01 -1.57 -17.16
N THR A 107 -0.25 -0.69 -17.81
CA THR A 107 0.34 -0.96 -19.14
C THR A 107 1.45 -2.01 -19.08
N THR A 108 2.20 -2.06 -17.98
CA THR A 108 3.27 -3.05 -17.76
C THR A 108 2.70 -4.46 -17.51
N LEU A 109 1.60 -4.56 -16.76
CA LEU A 109 0.92 -5.82 -16.47
C LEU A 109 0.22 -6.42 -17.69
N GLN A 110 -0.42 -5.58 -18.52
CA GLN A 110 -1.05 -6.05 -19.77
C GLN A 110 -0.03 -6.47 -20.83
N GLY A 111 1.23 -6.00 -20.77
CA GLY A 111 2.29 -6.38 -21.72
C GLY A 111 2.82 -7.81 -21.56
N ASN A 112 2.52 -8.50 -20.45
CA ASN A 112 3.01 -9.86 -20.17
C ASN A 112 2.01 -10.98 -20.47
N LEU A 113 0.81 -10.65 -20.98
CA LEU A 113 -0.26 -11.60 -21.27
C LEU A 113 -0.81 -11.28 -22.67
N PHE A 114 -0.39 -12.10 -23.66
CA PHE A 114 -0.91 -12.24 -25.03
C PHE A 114 -0.36 -11.31 -26.13
N PRO A 115 0.22 -11.87 -27.22
CA PRO A 115 0.34 -11.19 -28.51
C PRO A 115 -1.02 -11.16 -29.23
N SER A 116 -1.20 -10.07 -29.99
CA SER A 116 -2.33 -9.66 -30.82
C SER A 116 -3.27 -10.76 -31.34
N ALA A 117 -4.56 -10.62 -31.03
CA ALA A 117 -5.65 -11.08 -31.88
C ALA A 117 -6.88 -10.17 -31.69
N GLU A 118 -7.18 -9.44 -32.76
CA GLU A 118 -8.49 -9.06 -33.29
C GLU A 118 -9.56 -8.45 -32.36
N VAL A 119 -9.91 -7.22 -32.73
CA VAL A 119 -11.04 -6.42 -32.24
C VAL A 119 -12.35 -7.22 -32.34
N SER A 120 -12.98 -7.48 -31.20
CA SER A 120 -14.45 -7.59 -31.13
C SER A 120 -14.96 -7.46 -29.70
N ALA A 121 -15.91 -6.52 -29.54
CA ALA A 121 -16.86 -6.33 -28.44
C ALA A 121 -16.31 -6.08 -27.02
N GLU A 122 -16.63 -4.91 -26.45
CA GLU A 122 -16.55 -4.66 -25.01
C GLU A 122 -17.32 -5.76 -24.23
N PRO A 123 -16.72 -6.32 -23.18
CA PRO A 123 -17.15 -5.95 -21.83
C PRO A 123 -16.02 -5.86 -20.79
N ASP A 124 -16.28 -5.10 -19.73
CA ASP A 124 -15.61 -5.11 -18.42
C ASP A 124 -14.10 -4.76 -18.36
N ARG A 125 -13.82 -3.46 -18.28
CA ARG A 125 -12.56 -2.97 -17.69
C ARG A 125 -12.57 -3.32 -16.19
N PRO A 126 -11.46 -3.77 -15.58
CA PRO A 126 -11.42 -3.99 -14.14
C PRO A 126 -11.60 -2.64 -13.42
N HIS A 127 -12.82 -2.37 -12.99
CA HIS A 127 -13.14 -1.20 -12.19
C HIS A 127 -12.59 -1.47 -10.78
N PHE A 128 -11.45 -0.86 -10.45
CA PHE A 128 -10.94 -0.89 -9.08
C PHE A 128 -11.98 -0.30 -8.14
N ASP A 129 -12.34 -1.06 -7.11
CA ASP A 129 -13.34 -0.69 -6.13
C ASP A 129 -12.87 0.53 -5.32
N GLN A 130 -13.84 1.34 -4.89
CA GLN A 130 -13.57 2.62 -4.26
C GLN A 130 -14.36 2.74 -2.98
N ILE A 131 -13.78 3.38 -1.97
CA ILE A 131 -14.47 3.76 -0.75
C ILE A 131 -14.78 5.25 -0.87
N ALA A 132 -16.05 5.63 -0.85
CA ALA A 132 -16.43 7.03 -0.87
C ALA A 132 -16.61 7.55 0.56
N THR A 133 -15.91 8.62 0.92
CA THR A 133 -16.13 9.35 2.17
C THR A 133 -16.39 10.83 1.88
N ARG A 134 -17.14 11.52 2.74
CA ARG A 134 -17.51 12.93 2.51
C ARG A 134 -16.31 13.86 2.38
N LYS A 135 -15.23 13.61 3.14
CA LYS A 135 -14.04 14.48 3.14
C LYS A 135 -13.09 14.22 1.97
N ARG A 136 -12.81 12.94 1.66
CA ARG A 136 -11.80 12.57 0.64
C ARG A 136 -12.39 12.25 -0.72
N GLY A 137 -13.70 12.14 -0.84
CA GLY A 137 -14.32 11.62 -2.05
C GLY A 137 -14.01 10.13 -2.23
N ALA A 138 -13.78 9.68 -3.46
CA ALA A 138 -13.56 8.28 -3.76
C ALA A 138 -12.09 7.86 -3.57
N VAL A 139 -11.85 7.06 -2.54
CA VAL A 139 -10.57 6.44 -2.19
C VAL A 139 -10.44 5.14 -2.98
N ARG A 140 -9.53 5.13 -3.96
CA ARG A 140 -9.33 3.99 -4.86
C ARG A 140 -8.25 3.05 -4.34
N ALA A 141 -8.44 1.75 -4.58
CA ALA A 141 -7.35 0.78 -4.45
C ALA A 141 -6.15 1.18 -5.33
N ARG A 142 -4.94 1.04 -4.79
CA ARG A 142 -3.68 1.35 -5.50
C ARG A 142 -3.00 0.12 -6.10
N ASN A 143 -3.43 -1.07 -5.70
CA ASN A 143 -2.97 -2.35 -6.24
C ASN A 143 -4.09 -3.40 -6.14
N ALA A 144 -3.89 -4.56 -6.78
CA ALA A 144 -4.87 -5.64 -6.82
C ALA A 144 -5.19 -6.24 -5.44
N ALA A 145 -4.23 -6.27 -4.52
CA ALA A 145 -4.46 -6.75 -3.16
C ALA A 145 -5.41 -5.83 -2.38
N GLN A 146 -5.23 -4.51 -2.50
CA GLN A 146 -6.14 -3.53 -1.91
C GLN A 146 -7.54 -3.60 -2.53
N ASP A 147 -7.64 -3.83 -3.84
CA ASP A 147 -8.92 -4.01 -4.52
C ASP A 147 -9.67 -5.24 -4.00
N THR A 148 -8.96 -6.37 -3.94
CA THR A 148 -9.47 -7.61 -3.36
C THR A 148 -9.94 -7.38 -1.93
N TYR A 149 -9.17 -6.65 -1.14
CA TYR A 149 -9.53 -6.32 0.23
C TYR A 149 -10.82 -5.50 0.32
N ILE A 150 -10.97 -4.43 -0.49
CA ILE A 150 -12.20 -3.61 -0.50
C ILE A 150 -13.41 -4.47 -0.91
N LYS A 151 -13.25 -5.38 -1.87
CA LYS A 151 -14.31 -6.34 -2.26
C LYS A 151 -14.70 -7.27 -1.12
N LEU A 152 -13.72 -7.81 -0.40
CA LEU A 152 -13.98 -8.67 0.76
C LEU A 152 -14.73 -7.90 1.85
N LEU A 153 -14.31 -6.67 2.16
CA LEU A 153 -14.98 -5.80 3.14
C LEU A 153 -16.47 -5.58 2.83
N ARG A 154 -16.83 -5.48 1.54
CA ARG A 154 -18.23 -5.33 1.09
C ARG A 154 -19.03 -6.62 1.21
N ASN A 155 -18.41 -7.76 0.89
CA ASN A 155 -19.12 -9.02 0.70
C ASN A 155 -19.16 -9.93 1.93
N HIS A 156 -18.35 -9.65 2.96
CA HIS A 156 -18.24 -10.51 4.15
C HIS A 156 -18.54 -9.72 5.43
N GLU A 157 -19.08 -10.42 6.41
CA GLU A 157 -19.37 -9.86 7.74
C GLU A 157 -18.09 -9.81 8.60
N LEU A 158 -17.21 -10.80 8.45
CA LEU A 158 -15.91 -10.86 9.12
C LEU A 158 -14.79 -10.89 8.08
N VAL A 159 -13.81 -10.00 8.19
CA VAL A 159 -12.66 -9.99 7.28
C VAL A 159 -11.34 -9.97 8.06
N PHE A 160 -10.45 -10.90 7.72
CA PHE A 160 -9.06 -10.88 8.16
C PHE A 160 -8.17 -10.27 7.08
N ALA A 161 -7.37 -9.28 7.46
CA ALA A 161 -6.36 -8.67 6.61
C ALA A 161 -4.98 -8.75 7.29
N GLU A 162 -4.16 -9.65 6.76
CA GLU A 162 -2.82 -9.92 7.26
C GLU A 162 -1.77 -9.29 6.35
N GLY A 163 -0.65 -8.85 6.91
CA GLY A 163 0.55 -8.52 6.13
C GLY A 163 1.27 -7.26 6.62
N PRO A 164 2.32 -6.84 5.90
CA PRO A 164 3.29 -5.87 6.42
C PRO A 164 2.73 -4.46 6.62
N ALA A 165 3.43 -3.67 7.44
CA ALA A 165 3.10 -2.27 7.65
C ALA A 165 3.24 -1.43 6.35
N GLY A 166 2.31 -0.51 6.13
CA GLY A 166 2.29 0.34 4.92
C GLY A 166 1.59 -0.26 3.70
N THR A 167 0.93 -1.41 3.85
CA THR A 167 0.04 -2.02 2.83
C THR A 167 -1.34 -1.35 2.76
N GLY A 168 -1.69 -0.55 3.78
CA GLY A 168 -2.96 0.18 3.86
C GLY A 168 -4.11 -0.61 4.51
N LYS A 169 -3.85 -1.81 5.06
CA LYS A 169 -4.87 -2.67 5.67
C LYS A 169 -5.77 -1.98 6.71
N THR A 170 -5.18 -1.26 7.67
CA THR A 170 -5.94 -0.55 8.71
C THR A 170 -6.58 0.72 8.16
N TRP A 171 -5.85 1.47 7.33
CA TRP A 171 -6.34 2.72 6.75
C TRP A 171 -7.57 2.52 5.85
N LEU A 172 -7.53 1.51 4.96
CA LEU A 172 -8.68 1.15 4.11
C LEU A 172 -9.86 0.62 4.93
N ALA A 173 -9.61 -0.15 5.99
CA ALA A 173 -10.65 -0.61 6.89
C ALA A 173 -11.38 0.54 7.57
N VAL A 174 -10.63 1.51 8.12
CA VAL A 174 -11.19 2.72 8.74
C VAL A 174 -11.98 3.53 7.72
N GLY A 175 -11.45 3.73 6.51
CA GLY A 175 -12.17 4.43 5.45
C GLY A 175 -13.49 3.76 5.10
N TYR A 176 -13.49 2.44 4.95
CA TYR A 176 -14.70 1.67 4.65
C TYR A 176 -15.72 1.78 5.78
N ALA A 177 -15.26 1.63 7.03
CA ALA A 177 -16.10 1.75 8.22
C ALA A 177 -16.75 3.13 8.34
N VAL A 178 -15.98 4.21 8.10
CA VAL A 178 -16.50 5.58 8.05
C VAL A 178 -17.55 5.72 6.95
N SER A 179 -17.34 5.12 5.77
CA SER A 179 -18.32 5.20 4.68
C SER A 179 -19.67 4.56 5.06
N LEU A 180 -19.66 3.41 5.75
CA LEU A 180 -20.87 2.76 6.23
C LEU A 180 -21.60 3.59 7.28
N LEU A 181 -20.84 4.22 8.18
CA LEU A 181 -21.38 5.12 9.20
C LEU A 181 -22.01 6.37 8.57
N GLU A 182 -21.35 7.01 7.61
CA GLU A 182 -21.85 8.20 6.91
C GLU A 182 -23.09 7.93 6.04
N GLN A 183 -23.23 6.69 5.55
CA GLN A 183 -24.37 6.20 4.77
C GLN A 183 -25.52 5.69 5.67
N GLY A 184 -25.31 5.58 6.98
CA GLY A 184 -26.32 5.08 7.92
C GLY A 184 -26.54 3.57 7.86
N HIS A 185 -25.61 2.80 7.26
CA HIS A 185 -25.67 1.34 7.27
C HIS A 185 -25.35 0.75 8.65
N VAL A 186 -24.55 1.48 9.43
CA VAL A 186 -24.27 1.18 10.84
C VAL A 186 -24.47 2.43 11.68
N GLU A 187 -24.76 2.24 12.96
CA GLU A 187 -24.97 3.32 13.93
C GLU A 187 -23.69 3.68 14.67
N ARG A 188 -22.74 2.74 14.75
CA ARG A 188 -21.51 2.89 15.55
C ARG A 188 -20.27 2.34 14.85
N LEU A 189 -19.14 2.95 15.16
CA LEU A 189 -17.81 2.48 14.80
C LEU A 189 -16.99 2.23 16.07
N ILE A 190 -16.55 1.00 16.28
CA ILE A 190 -15.76 0.61 17.44
C ILE A 190 -14.38 0.19 16.96
N LEU A 191 -13.35 0.90 17.41
CA LEU A 191 -11.96 0.67 17.03
C LEU A 191 -11.21 0.22 18.27
N SER A 192 -10.55 -0.93 18.15
CA SER A 192 -9.86 -1.55 19.27
C SER A 192 -8.46 -2.00 18.90
N ARG A 193 -7.57 -1.97 19.88
CA ARG A 193 -6.19 -2.44 19.79
C ARG A 193 -5.88 -3.22 21.08
N PRO A 194 -5.17 -4.36 21.03
CA PRO A 194 -4.69 -5.01 22.24
C PRO A 194 -3.68 -4.09 22.94
N ALA A 195 -3.73 -4.08 24.27
CA ALA A 195 -2.67 -3.46 25.06
C ALA A 195 -1.48 -4.41 25.04
N VAL A 196 -0.35 -3.95 24.50
CA VAL A 196 0.89 -4.71 24.45
C VAL A 196 1.96 -3.85 25.07
N GLU A 197 2.68 -4.40 26.04
CA GLU A 197 3.80 -3.72 26.67
C GLU A 197 5.00 -3.75 25.73
N ALA A 198 4.98 -2.91 24.71
CA ALA A 198 6.11 -2.71 23.80
C ALA A 198 7.20 -1.90 24.53
N GLY A 199 7.93 -2.54 25.44
CA GLY A 199 9.16 -2.01 26.06
C GLY A 199 8.97 -1.10 27.27
N GLU A 200 7.84 -0.39 27.40
CA GLU A 200 7.50 0.38 28.61
C GLU A 200 6.27 -0.22 29.29
N ARG A 201 6.40 -0.61 30.56
CA ARG A 201 5.27 -1.08 31.36
C ARG A 201 4.24 0.05 31.44
N LEU A 202 3.01 -0.20 30.98
CA LEU A 202 1.89 0.76 30.98
C LEU A 202 1.68 1.41 32.37
N GLY A 203 2.10 0.73 33.44
CA GLY A 203 2.09 1.21 34.82
C GLY A 203 2.96 2.45 35.12
N PHE A 204 3.92 2.85 34.27
CA PHE A 204 4.88 3.92 34.56
C PHE A 204 4.58 5.28 33.91
N LEU A 205 3.65 5.36 32.97
CA LEU A 205 3.23 6.64 32.41
C LEU A 205 2.42 7.41 33.49
N PRO A 206 2.71 8.68 33.80
CA PRO A 206 1.86 9.49 34.68
C PRO A 206 0.52 9.81 33.99
N GLY A 207 -0.56 9.96 34.76
CA GLY A 207 -1.90 10.28 34.22
C GLY A 207 -2.97 9.23 34.50
N ASP A 208 -4.19 9.48 34.04
CA ASP A 208 -5.30 8.52 34.11
C ASP A 208 -5.12 7.35 33.13
N MET A 209 -5.86 6.25 33.29
CA MET A 209 -5.72 5.08 32.40
C MET A 209 -5.95 5.38 30.92
N ARG A 210 -6.65 6.47 30.60
CA ARG A 210 -6.96 6.87 29.22
C ARG A 210 -5.76 7.62 28.62
N GLU A 211 -5.18 8.55 29.36
CA GLU A 211 -3.96 9.29 28.99
C GLU A 211 -2.76 8.35 28.75
N LYS A 212 -2.68 7.24 29.48
CA LYS A 212 -1.60 6.25 29.30
C LYS A 212 -1.75 5.38 28.05
N VAL A 213 -2.97 5.19 27.56
CA VAL A 213 -3.26 4.32 26.42
C VAL A 213 -3.40 5.11 25.11
N ASP A 214 -3.67 6.41 25.21
CA ASP A 214 -3.87 7.31 24.06
C ASP A 214 -2.71 7.31 23.04
N PRO A 215 -1.41 7.23 23.43
CA PRO A 215 -0.31 7.15 22.47
C PRO A 215 -0.39 5.92 21.55
N TYR A 216 -0.81 4.77 22.07
CA TYR A 216 -0.95 3.52 21.30
C TYR A 216 -2.15 3.56 20.35
N LEU A 217 -3.16 4.37 20.68
CA LEU A 217 -4.36 4.55 19.88
C LEU A 217 -4.21 5.68 18.85
N ARG A 218 -3.15 6.50 18.94
CA ARG A 218 -2.92 7.65 18.05
C ARG A 218 -3.03 7.33 16.55
N PRO A 219 -2.45 6.22 16.02
CA PRO A 219 -2.59 5.89 14.60
C PRO A 219 -4.04 5.72 14.14
N ILE A 220 -4.93 5.27 15.03
CA ILE A 220 -6.36 5.10 14.75
C ILE A 220 -7.05 6.47 14.65
N TYR A 221 -6.71 7.41 15.54
CA TYR A 221 -7.20 8.80 15.45
C TYR A 221 -6.76 9.47 14.14
N ASP A 222 -5.48 9.33 13.78
CA ASP A 222 -4.94 9.94 12.57
C ASP A 222 -5.64 9.39 11.32
N ALA A 223 -5.93 8.07 11.28
CA ALA A 223 -6.72 7.46 10.21
C ALA A 223 -8.16 8.01 10.16
N LEU A 224 -8.83 8.24 11.29
CA LEU A 224 -10.16 8.87 11.30
C LEU A 224 -10.13 10.30 10.74
N TYR A 225 -9.13 11.09 11.13
CA TYR A 225 -8.96 12.44 10.63
C TYR A 225 -8.62 12.47 9.14
N ASP A 226 -8.16 11.38 8.53
CA ASP A 226 -8.02 11.30 7.08
C ASP A 226 -9.37 11.26 6.35
N PHE A 227 -10.39 10.65 6.94
CA PHE A 227 -11.69 10.42 6.29
C PHE A 227 -12.80 11.34 6.78
N MET A 228 -12.64 11.97 7.95
CA MET A 228 -13.63 12.83 8.57
C MET A 228 -13.04 14.20 8.93
N GLU A 229 -13.89 15.22 8.99
CA GLU A 229 -13.48 16.53 9.53
C GLU A 229 -13.25 16.42 11.04
N ALA A 230 -12.27 17.15 11.57
CA ALA A 230 -11.88 17.03 12.98
C ALA A 230 -13.06 17.25 13.94
N ARG A 231 -13.85 18.31 13.70
CA ARG A 231 -15.08 18.59 14.47
C ARG A 231 -16.10 17.45 14.50
N HIS A 232 -16.17 16.63 13.44
CA HIS A 232 -17.08 15.49 13.37
C HIS A 232 -16.52 14.29 14.10
N VAL A 233 -15.21 14.04 14.01
CA VAL A 233 -14.54 12.99 14.79
C VAL A 233 -14.71 13.29 16.28
N ASP A 234 -14.37 14.50 16.72
CA ASP A 234 -14.42 14.89 18.13
C ASP A 234 -15.84 14.78 18.70
N ARG A 235 -16.85 15.25 17.94
CA ARG A 235 -18.26 15.09 18.32
C ARG A 235 -18.66 13.62 18.40
N SER A 236 -18.29 12.81 17.41
CA SER A 236 -18.68 11.40 17.35
C SER A 236 -18.05 10.58 18.48
N LEU A 237 -16.83 10.95 18.89
CA LEU A 237 -16.17 10.39 20.07
C LEU A 237 -16.89 10.79 21.36
N GLN A 238 -17.29 12.06 21.49
CA GLN A 238 -18.03 12.54 22.66
C GLN A 238 -19.41 11.90 22.79
N THR A 239 -20.11 11.68 21.67
CA THR A 239 -21.45 11.05 21.67
C THR A 239 -21.39 9.52 21.71
N GLY A 240 -20.20 8.91 21.64
CA GLY A 240 -20.03 7.45 21.62
C GLY A 240 -20.45 6.78 20.31
N VAL A 241 -20.64 7.56 19.23
CA VAL A 241 -20.89 7.03 17.88
C VAL A 241 -19.61 6.38 17.34
N ILE A 242 -18.46 7.02 17.58
CA ILE A 242 -17.15 6.41 17.39
C ILE A 242 -16.60 6.11 18.78
N GLU A 243 -16.20 4.87 19.01
CA GLU A 243 -15.55 4.44 20.25
C GLU A 243 -14.16 3.92 19.93
N ILE A 244 -13.14 4.46 20.60
CA ILE A 244 -11.78 3.94 20.52
C ILE A 244 -11.43 3.42 21.91
N ALA A 245 -11.26 2.10 22.05
CA ALA A 245 -11.10 1.48 23.35
C ALA A 245 -10.15 0.27 23.31
N PRO A 246 -9.41 0.00 24.40
CA PRO A 246 -8.58 -1.20 24.50
C PRO A 246 -9.42 -2.48 24.38
N LEU A 247 -8.81 -3.55 23.88
CA LEU A 247 -9.49 -4.85 23.66
C LEU A 247 -10.23 -5.38 24.89
N ALA A 248 -9.71 -5.11 26.10
CA ALA A 248 -10.33 -5.55 27.35
C ALA A 248 -11.76 -5.03 27.54
N PHE A 249 -12.10 -3.87 26.98
CA PHE A 249 -13.42 -3.23 27.09
C PHE A 249 -14.48 -3.92 26.23
N MET A 250 -14.09 -4.87 25.38
CA MET A 250 -15.01 -5.63 24.54
C MET A 250 -15.69 -6.77 25.30
N ARG A 251 -15.16 -7.15 26.48
CA ARG A 251 -15.66 -8.27 27.27
C ARG A 251 -17.12 -8.05 27.69
N GLY A 252 -17.94 -9.08 27.50
CA GLY A 252 -19.34 -9.07 27.93
C GLY A 252 -20.27 -8.21 27.08
N ARG A 253 -19.78 -7.64 25.97
CA ARG A 253 -20.60 -6.87 25.03
C ARG A 253 -21.19 -7.76 23.94
N THR A 254 -22.26 -7.29 23.34
CA THR A 254 -22.73 -7.74 22.02
C THR A 254 -22.75 -6.49 21.14
N LEU A 255 -22.05 -6.54 20.02
CA LEU A 255 -21.80 -5.38 19.18
C LEU A 255 -22.74 -5.44 17.98
N THR A 256 -23.93 -4.86 18.13
CA THR A 256 -24.98 -4.77 17.11
C THR A 256 -24.97 -3.41 16.40
N ASN A 257 -25.42 -3.40 15.14
CA ASN A 257 -25.47 -2.21 14.27
C ASN A 257 -24.14 -1.45 14.21
N ALA A 258 -23.01 -2.16 14.18
CA ALA A 258 -21.69 -1.57 14.32
C ALA A 258 -20.67 -2.14 13.34
N VAL A 259 -19.72 -1.30 12.92
CA VAL A 259 -18.45 -1.81 12.41
C VAL A 259 -17.46 -1.88 13.56
N VAL A 260 -16.84 -3.05 13.75
CA VAL A 260 -15.88 -3.31 14.82
C VAL A 260 -14.53 -3.65 14.19
N LEU A 261 -13.50 -2.84 14.47
CA LEU A 261 -12.15 -3.03 13.95
C LEU A 261 -11.22 -3.41 15.09
N LEU A 262 -10.48 -4.52 14.93
CA LEU A 262 -9.36 -4.88 15.80
C LEU A 262 -8.05 -4.72 15.04
N ASP A 263 -7.26 -3.73 15.43
CA ASP A 263 -5.95 -3.46 14.86
C ASP A 263 -4.82 -4.09 15.69
N GLU A 264 -3.67 -4.34 15.07
CA GLU A 264 -2.55 -5.10 15.63
C GLU A 264 -2.97 -6.45 16.24
N ALA A 265 -3.88 -7.14 15.57
CA ALA A 265 -4.46 -8.38 16.06
C ALA A 265 -3.43 -9.49 16.32
N GLN A 266 -2.23 -9.42 15.71
CA GLN A 266 -1.14 -10.36 15.97
C GLN A 266 -0.73 -10.39 17.45
N ASN A 267 -0.99 -9.30 18.17
CA ASN A 267 -0.68 -9.15 19.59
C ASN A 267 -1.85 -9.52 20.51
N THR A 268 -2.83 -10.26 20.01
CA THR A 268 -3.84 -10.90 20.83
C THR A 268 -3.43 -12.32 21.18
N THR A 269 -3.81 -12.80 22.35
CA THR A 269 -3.79 -14.23 22.67
C THR A 269 -4.97 -14.95 22.04
N SER A 270 -4.87 -16.28 21.90
CA SER A 270 -5.97 -17.18 21.53
C SER A 270 -7.28 -16.87 22.24
N MET A 271 -7.22 -16.71 23.57
CA MET A 271 -8.39 -16.43 24.41
C MET A 271 -9.00 -15.06 24.12
N GLN A 272 -8.15 -14.04 23.93
CA GLN A 272 -8.62 -12.69 23.59
C GLN A 272 -9.25 -12.64 22.20
N MET A 273 -8.66 -13.31 21.21
CA MET A 273 -9.22 -13.39 19.87
C MET A 273 -10.59 -14.09 19.88
N LYS A 274 -10.69 -15.26 20.51
CA LYS A 274 -11.98 -15.97 20.68
C LYS A 274 -13.01 -15.12 21.41
N MET A 275 -12.60 -14.42 22.48
CA MET A 275 -13.47 -13.50 23.21
C MET A 275 -14.01 -12.41 22.28
N PHE A 276 -13.15 -11.79 21.48
CA PHE A 276 -13.50 -10.70 20.57
C PHE A 276 -14.40 -11.13 19.42
N LEU A 277 -14.05 -12.22 18.71
CA LEU A 277 -14.83 -12.74 17.58
C LEU A 277 -16.26 -13.10 17.99
N THR A 278 -16.45 -13.60 19.21
CA THR A 278 -17.79 -13.92 19.76
C THR A 278 -18.59 -12.70 20.24
N ARG A 279 -18.10 -11.47 20.03
CA ARG A 279 -18.85 -10.23 20.31
C ARG A 279 -19.65 -9.73 19.11
N LEU A 280 -19.43 -10.27 17.91
CA LEU A 280 -20.14 -9.85 16.70
C LEU A 280 -21.65 -10.07 16.87
N GLY A 281 -22.44 -9.00 16.74
CA GLY A 281 -23.90 -9.03 16.82
C GLY A 281 -24.56 -8.85 15.46
N GLU A 282 -25.89 -8.79 15.45
CA GLU A 282 -26.70 -8.57 14.25
C GLU A 282 -26.39 -7.23 13.57
N ASN A 283 -26.48 -7.23 12.23
CA ASN A 283 -26.25 -6.08 11.37
C ASN A 283 -24.92 -5.37 11.66
N SER A 284 -23.90 -6.15 12.01
CA SER A 284 -22.56 -5.67 12.29
C SER A 284 -21.54 -6.30 11.37
N ARG A 285 -20.41 -5.63 11.25
CA ARG A 285 -19.24 -6.13 10.52
C ARG A 285 -18.03 -6.07 11.41
N MET A 286 -17.14 -7.04 11.28
CA MET A 286 -15.90 -7.13 12.04
C MET A 286 -14.71 -7.21 11.09
N ILE A 287 -13.70 -6.37 11.34
CA ILE A 287 -12.50 -6.29 10.53
C ILE A 287 -11.31 -6.49 11.45
N ILE A 288 -10.49 -7.50 11.16
CA ILE A 288 -9.31 -7.87 11.94
C ILE A 288 -8.07 -7.59 11.10
N THR A 289 -7.24 -6.64 11.53
CA THR A 289 -6.00 -6.26 10.85
C THR A 289 -4.79 -6.62 11.71
N GLY A 290 -3.73 -7.15 11.09
CA GLY A 290 -2.50 -7.45 11.81
C GLY A 290 -1.36 -7.90 10.89
N ASP A 291 -0.17 -8.05 11.48
CA ASP A 291 1.02 -8.57 10.80
C ASP A 291 1.58 -9.77 11.57
N PRO A 292 1.37 -11.01 11.08
CA PRO A 292 1.89 -12.21 11.73
C PRO A 292 3.41 -12.24 11.98
N SER A 293 4.20 -11.41 11.28
CA SER A 293 5.65 -11.33 11.50
C SER A 293 6.05 -10.38 12.65
N GLN A 294 5.13 -9.58 13.18
CA GLN A 294 5.38 -8.58 14.23
C GLN A 294 4.66 -8.94 15.54
N VAL A 295 4.84 -10.18 16.01
CA VAL A 295 4.24 -10.64 17.27
C VAL A 295 5.09 -10.20 18.45
N ASP A 296 4.53 -9.32 19.27
CA ASP A 296 5.14 -8.73 20.48
C ASP A 296 4.65 -9.43 21.77
N LEU A 297 4.04 -10.61 21.65
CA LEU A 297 3.55 -11.37 22.80
C LEU A 297 4.72 -11.96 23.63
N PRO A 298 4.54 -12.15 24.94
CA PRO A 298 5.51 -12.83 25.77
C PRO A 298 5.89 -14.22 25.22
N PRO A 299 7.16 -14.66 25.36
CA PRO A 299 7.60 -15.95 24.85
C PRO A 299 6.72 -17.11 25.34
N GLY A 300 6.37 -18.01 24.42
CA GLY A 300 5.52 -19.18 24.69
C GLY A 300 4.02 -18.91 24.58
N GLN A 301 3.57 -17.67 24.36
CA GLN A 301 2.18 -17.39 24.03
C GLN A 301 1.94 -17.50 22.51
N LYS A 302 0.84 -18.17 22.15
CA LYS A 302 0.39 -18.28 20.77
C LYS A 302 -0.41 -17.04 20.38
N SER A 303 -0.10 -16.48 19.21
CA SER A 303 -0.88 -15.39 18.62
C SER A 303 -2.29 -15.89 18.25
N GLY A 304 -3.29 -15.18 18.76
CA GLY A 304 -4.70 -15.42 18.49
C GLY A 304 -5.08 -15.14 17.06
N LEU A 305 -4.44 -14.15 16.40
CA LEU A 305 -4.62 -13.91 14.96
C LEU A 305 -4.20 -15.13 14.14
N VAL A 306 -2.96 -15.57 14.32
CA VAL A 306 -2.39 -16.72 13.58
C VAL A 306 -3.22 -17.97 13.83
N GLU A 307 -3.67 -18.19 15.07
CA GLU A 307 -4.55 -19.31 15.37
C GLU A 307 -5.92 -19.20 14.71
N ALA A 308 -6.61 -18.08 14.89
CA ALA A 308 -7.98 -17.90 14.39
C ALA A 308 -8.05 -18.04 12.87
N VAL A 309 -7.08 -17.46 12.17
CA VAL A 309 -6.98 -17.57 10.72
C VAL A 309 -6.85 -19.02 10.23
N ASN A 310 -6.16 -19.88 10.99
CA ASN A 310 -6.06 -21.31 10.66
C ASN A 310 -7.31 -22.09 11.04
N ILE A 311 -7.93 -21.78 12.19
CA ILE A 311 -9.12 -22.49 12.69
C ILE A 311 -10.36 -22.16 11.86
N LEU A 312 -10.46 -20.91 11.39
CA LEU A 312 -11.62 -20.39 10.69
C LEU A 312 -11.52 -20.51 9.16
N ASP A 313 -10.50 -21.23 8.67
CA ASP A 313 -10.36 -21.50 7.25
C ASP A 313 -11.57 -22.31 6.74
N GLY A 314 -12.18 -21.85 5.65
CA GLY A 314 -13.37 -22.46 5.05
C GLY A 314 -14.71 -22.18 5.76
N VAL A 315 -14.73 -21.38 6.83
CA VAL A 315 -16.00 -20.96 7.46
C VAL A 315 -16.71 -19.92 6.58
N GLU A 316 -17.99 -20.15 6.28
CA GLU A 316 -18.82 -19.25 5.47
C GLU A 316 -18.93 -17.86 6.10
N GLY A 317 -18.97 -16.81 5.26
CA GLY A 317 -19.11 -15.42 5.70
C GLY A 317 -17.81 -14.77 6.19
N ILE A 318 -16.69 -15.49 6.16
CA ILE A 318 -15.36 -14.98 6.54
C ILE A 318 -14.48 -14.74 5.30
N GLY A 319 -14.10 -13.49 5.07
CA GLY A 319 -13.13 -13.10 4.06
C GLY A 319 -11.71 -13.07 4.60
N ARG A 320 -10.72 -13.42 3.77
CA ARG A 320 -9.30 -13.33 4.12
C ARG A 320 -8.49 -12.73 2.98
N VAL A 321 -7.59 -11.81 3.32
CA VAL A 321 -6.57 -11.28 2.42
C VAL A 321 -5.21 -11.27 3.11
N THR A 322 -4.17 -11.66 2.37
CA THR A 322 -2.78 -11.59 2.83
C THR A 322 -2.00 -10.66 1.91
N PHE A 323 -1.67 -9.48 2.41
CA PHE A 323 -0.78 -8.54 1.77
C PHE A 323 0.68 -9.00 1.88
N ARG A 324 1.47 -8.66 0.87
CA ARG A 324 2.90 -8.95 0.78
C ARG A 324 3.71 -7.65 0.71
N ASP A 325 5.03 -7.74 0.79
CA ASP A 325 5.90 -6.56 0.72
C ASP A 325 5.76 -5.79 -0.60
N VAL A 326 5.44 -6.49 -1.70
CA VAL A 326 5.16 -5.87 -3.00
C VAL A 326 3.90 -4.99 -2.99
N ASP A 327 2.99 -5.20 -2.04
CA ASP A 327 1.75 -4.42 -1.90
C ASP A 327 1.95 -3.16 -1.04
N VAL A 328 3.15 -2.95 -0.51
CA VAL A 328 3.48 -1.79 0.32
C VAL A 328 3.50 -0.51 -0.53
N VAL A 329 2.59 0.41 -0.22
CA VAL A 329 2.51 1.70 -0.89
C VAL A 329 3.12 2.78 -0.01
N ARG A 330 4.42 2.98 -0.18
CA ARG A 330 5.19 4.02 0.50
C ARG A 330 5.69 5.05 -0.51
N HIS A 331 5.99 6.24 -0.01
CA HIS A 331 6.67 7.27 -0.78
C HIS A 331 8.03 6.77 -1.29
N ASP A 332 8.44 7.16 -2.50
CA ASP A 332 9.66 6.66 -3.15
C ASP A 332 10.94 6.92 -2.34
N LEU A 333 11.00 8.04 -1.61
CA LEU A 333 12.09 8.30 -0.68
C LEU A 333 12.16 7.25 0.43
N VAL A 334 11.02 6.89 1.02
CA VAL A 334 10.96 5.88 2.10
C VAL A 334 11.36 4.52 1.57
N ARG A 335 10.92 4.15 0.35
CA ARG A 335 11.38 2.91 -0.31
C ARG A 335 12.90 2.88 -0.46
N ARG A 336 13.51 3.95 -0.99
CA ARG A 336 14.96 4.06 -1.13
C ARG A 336 15.70 3.98 0.21
N ILE A 337 15.16 4.59 1.26
CA ILE A 337 15.73 4.50 2.62
C ILE A 337 15.69 3.05 3.13
N VAL A 338 14.53 2.39 3.03
CA VAL A 338 14.38 0.99 3.48
C VAL A 338 15.36 0.07 2.74
N THR A 339 15.43 0.17 1.41
CA THR A 339 16.37 -0.62 0.60
C THR A 339 17.82 -0.37 0.99
N ALA A 340 18.19 0.86 1.34
CA ALA A 340 19.55 1.17 1.78
C ALA A 340 19.91 0.47 3.11
N TYR A 341 18.98 0.45 4.07
CA TYR A 341 19.16 -0.27 5.35
C TYR A 341 19.19 -1.79 5.16
N GLU A 342 18.30 -2.35 4.34
CA GLU A 342 18.30 -3.79 4.01
C GLU A 342 19.61 -4.21 3.34
N THR A 343 20.11 -3.40 2.40
CA THR A 343 21.38 -3.68 1.72
C THR A 343 22.56 -3.65 2.69
N ALA A 344 22.59 -2.70 3.63
CA ALA A 344 23.62 -2.65 4.66
C ALA A 344 23.58 -3.86 5.60
N ALA A 345 22.38 -4.23 6.07
CA ALA A 345 22.18 -5.39 6.94
C ALA A 345 22.55 -6.72 6.26
N HIS A 346 22.32 -6.84 4.95
CA HIS A 346 22.74 -8.01 4.18
C HIS A 346 24.23 -8.00 3.78
N GLY A 347 24.85 -6.82 3.65
CA GLY A 347 26.27 -6.67 3.32
C GLY A 347 27.23 -7.03 4.46
N GLU A 348 26.81 -6.91 5.72
CA GLU A 348 27.63 -7.31 6.88
C GLU A 348 27.71 -8.84 7.06
N GLY A 349 26.70 -9.59 6.59
CA GLY A 349 26.65 -11.05 6.71
C GLY A 349 27.63 -11.82 5.80
N ASP A 350 28.10 -11.21 4.71
CA ASP A 350 29.06 -11.83 3.78
C ASP A 350 30.52 -11.49 4.11
N ALA A 351 30.76 -10.34 4.74
CA ALA A 351 32.08 -9.97 5.24
C ALA A 351 32.55 -10.90 6.37
N ASP A 352 31.65 -11.33 7.26
CA ASP A 352 32.00 -12.16 8.41
C ASP A 352 32.23 -13.64 8.04
N ARG A 353 31.59 -14.15 6.99
CA ARG A 353 31.85 -15.50 6.46
C ARG A 353 33.23 -15.63 5.79
N SER A 354 33.75 -14.54 5.24
CA SER A 354 35.10 -14.52 4.66
C SER A 354 36.22 -14.53 5.72
N SER A 355 35.92 -14.08 6.94
CA SER A 355 36.89 -13.95 8.04
C SER A 355 37.13 -15.29 8.77
N MET A 356 36.09 -16.14 8.88
CA MET A 356 36.17 -17.43 9.57
C MET A 356 36.89 -18.54 8.79
N SER A 357 37.00 -18.43 7.46
CA SER A 357 37.67 -19.44 6.61
C SER A 357 39.22 -19.39 6.66
N ARG A 358 39.83 -18.41 7.34
CA ARG A 358 41.30 -18.21 7.34
C ARG A 358 42.07 -18.72 8.55
N ARG A 359 41.41 -19.33 9.54
CA ARG A 359 42.13 -20.00 10.65
C ARG A 359 42.39 -21.47 10.32
N ARG A 360 43.53 -21.75 9.66
CA ARG A 360 44.11 -23.09 9.60
C ARG A 360 44.50 -23.56 11.02
N PRO A 361 44.34 -24.84 11.38
CA PRO A 361 44.92 -25.39 12.60
C PRO A 361 46.44 -25.50 12.42
N LEU A 362 47.20 -24.94 13.37
CA LEU A 362 48.61 -25.28 13.54
C LEU A 362 48.67 -26.61 14.30
N SER A 363 49.52 -27.48 13.77
CA SER A 363 49.90 -28.84 14.18
C SER A 363 50.12 -29.04 15.67
#